data_AF-A0A452XGH1-F1
#
_entry.id   AF-A0A452XGH1-F1
#
_cell.length_a   1.000
_cell.length_b   1.000
_cell.length_c   1.000
_cell.angle_alpha   90.00
_cell.angle_beta   90.00
_cell.angle_gamma   90.00
#
_symmetry.space_group_name_H-M   'P 1'
#
loop_
_entity.id
_entity.type
_entity.pdbx_description
1 polymer ?
#
loop_
_entity_poly.entity_id
_entity_poly.type
_entity_poly.pdbx_seq_one_letter_code
_entity_poly.pdbx_strand_id
1 'polypeptide(L)'
;MYFNGIYHEFYQYNLNGPIFGDIVWGHSVSTDLVNWIGLEPALVRDTPSDIDGCWTGSVTILPGGKPIIIYTGGDIDQHQAQNIAFPKNRSDPYLREWIKAPNNPVLRPDEPGMNSIEFRDPTTGWIGPDGLWRMAVGGELNGYSAALLYKSEDFLNWTKVDHPLYSHNGSNMWECPDFFAVLPGNNAGLDLSAAIPQGAKHALKMSV
;
A
#
# COMPACT_ATOMS: atom_id res chain seq x y z
N MET A 1 -10.15 -5.33 -0.07
CA MET A 1 -10.77 -4.58 1.08
C MET A 1 -12.27 -4.89 1.19
N TYR A 2 -12.91 -4.60 2.32
CA TYR A 2 -14.37 -4.67 2.48
C TYR A 2 -14.94 -3.29 2.85
N PHE A 3 -15.97 -2.84 2.14
CA PHE A 3 -16.57 -1.52 2.35
C PHE A 3 -18.07 -1.57 2.06
N ASN A 4 -18.88 -1.07 3.01
CA ASN A 4 -20.34 -0.95 2.87
C ASN A 4 -21.05 -2.21 2.33
N GLY A 5 -20.64 -3.40 2.75
CA GLY A 5 -21.28 -4.65 2.31
C GLY A 5 -20.57 -5.37 1.16
N ILE A 6 -19.57 -4.74 0.53
CA ILE A 6 -18.95 -5.21 -0.71
C ILE A 6 -17.46 -5.43 -0.53
N TYR A 7 -16.96 -6.53 -1.07
CA TYR A 7 -15.55 -6.80 -1.24
C TYR A 7 -15.04 -6.12 -2.51
N HIS A 8 -13.88 -5.47 -2.41
CA HIS A 8 -13.17 -4.87 -3.54
C HIS A 8 -11.80 -5.53 -3.67
N GLU A 9 -11.49 -5.97 -4.89
CA GLU A 9 -10.19 -6.45 -5.30
C GLU A 9 -9.61 -5.50 -6.34
N PHE A 10 -8.37 -5.08 -6.11
CA PHE A 10 -7.60 -4.31 -7.08
C PHE A 10 -6.40 -5.15 -7.49
N TYR A 11 -6.00 -5.08 -8.75
CA TYR A 11 -4.94 -5.93 -9.28
C TYR A 11 -4.16 -5.20 -10.38
N GLN A 12 -2.87 -5.50 -10.47
CA GLN A 12 -2.05 -5.02 -11.57
C GLN A 12 -2.61 -5.55 -12.90
N TYR A 13 -2.87 -4.65 -13.83
CA TYR A 13 -3.48 -4.99 -15.11
C TYR A 13 -2.79 -4.24 -16.25
N ASN A 14 -2.50 -4.94 -17.34
CA ASN A 14 -2.04 -4.33 -18.59
C ASN A 14 -3.22 -4.28 -19.57
N LEU A 15 -3.65 -3.07 -19.92
CA LEU A 15 -4.74 -2.83 -20.87
C LEU A 15 -4.39 -3.24 -22.31
N ASN A 16 -3.10 -3.35 -22.62
CA ASN A 16 -2.57 -3.52 -23.98
C ASN A 16 -2.19 -4.97 -24.31
N GLY A 17 -2.18 -5.89 -23.34
CA GLY A 17 -1.89 -7.29 -23.63
C GLY A 17 -1.54 -8.17 -22.43
N PRO A 18 -1.26 -9.46 -22.69
CA PRO A 18 -1.04 -10.47 -21.65
C PRO A 18 0.42 -10.51 -21.14
N ILE A 19 1.16 -9.42 -21.29
CA ILE A 19 2.56 -9.28 -20.84
C ILE A 19 2.66 -8.19 -19.78
N PHE A 20 3.66 -8.26 -18.92
CA PHE A 20 3.92 -7.20 -17.96
C PHE A 20 4.32 -5.89 -18.68
N GLY A 21 3.72 -4.78 -18.28
CA GLY A 21 3.93 -3.45 -18.87
C GLY A 21 2.70 -2.57 -18.75
N ASP A 22 2.87 -1.24 -18.84
CA ASP A 22 1.79 -0.26 -18.82
C ASP A 22 0.80 -0.44 -17.65
N ILE A 23 1.30 -0.83 -16.47
CA ILE A 23 0.47 -1.32 -15.37
C ILE A 23 -0.47 -0.23 -14.82
N VAL A 24 -1.75 -0.59 -14.75
CA VAL A 24 -2.83 0.14 -14.07
C VAL A 24 -3.41 -0.73 -12.95
N TRP A 25 -4.26 -0.17 -12.10
CA TRP A 25 -5.05 -0.96 -11.14
C TRP A 25 -6.40 -1.31 -11.76
N GLY A 26 -6.55 -2.56 -12.21
CA GLY A 26 -7.87 -3.13 -12.47
C GLY A 26 -8.69 -3.19 -11.18
N HIS A 27 -10.01 -3.24 -11.31
CA HIS A 27 -10.92 -3.21 -10.16
C HIS A 27 -12.05 -4.21 -10.37
N SER A 28 -12.32 -5.04 -9.37
CA SER A 28 -13.49 -5.91 -9.32
C SER A 28 -14.14 -5.89 -7.95
N VAL A 29 -15.45 -6.13 -7.93
CA VAL A 29 -16.24 -6.17 -6.70
C VAL A 29 -17.00 -7.48 -6.55
N SER A 30 -17.22 -7.90 -5.32
CA SER A 30 -17.93 -9.14 -4.97
C SER A 30 -18.70 -8.99 -3.67
N THR A 31 -19.74 -9.80 -3.49
CA THR A 31 -20.46 -9.92 -2.21
C THR A 31 -20.10 -11.19 -1.44
N ASP A 32 -19.34 -12.11 -2.05
CA ASP A 32 -19.04 -13.43 -1.49
C ASP A 32 -17.58 -13.89 -1.68
N LEU A 33 -16.71 -13.03 -2.23
CA LEU A 33 -15.31 -13.31 -2.58
C LEU A 33 -15.12 -14.38 -3.68
N VAL A 34 -16.20 -14.83 -4.32
CA VAL A 34 -16.17 -15.90 -5.34
C VAL A 34 -16.68 -15.38 -6.68
N ASN A 35 -17.82 -14.69 -6.68
CA ASN A 35 -18.43 -14.13 -7.88
C ASN A 35 -18.02 -12.67 -8.01
N TRP A 36 -17.29 -12.35 -9.07
CA TRP A 36 -16.68 -11.04 -9.28
C TRP A 36 -17.29 -10.31 -10.47
N ILE A 37 -17.59 -9.03 -10.27
CA ILE A 37 -18.00 -8.09 -11.33
C ILE A 37 -16.82 -7.17 -11.60
N GLY A 38 -16.30 -7.20 -12.83
CA GLY A 38 -15.28 -6.28 -13.29
C GLY A 38 -15.81 -4.85 -13.42
N LEU A 39 -15.02 -3.89 -13.00
CA LEU A 39 -15.24 -2.45 -13.12
C LEU A 39 -14.10 -1.84 -13.94
N GLU A 40 -14.23 -0.55 -14.25
CA GLU A 40 -13.15 0.21 -14.88
C GLU A 40 -11.92 0.32 -13.98
N PRO A 41 -10.70 0.50 -14.54
CA PRO A 41 -9.49 0.67 -13.75
C PRO A 41 -9.63 1.79 -12.72
N ALA A 42 -9.27 1.49 -11.47
CA ALA A 42 -9.36 2.44 -10.36
C ALA A 42 -8.24 3.48 -10.40
N LEU A 43 -7.03 3.07 -10.82
CA LEU A 43 -5.88 3.96 -11.01
C LEU A 43 -5.31 3.75 -12.41
N VAL A 44 -5.01 4.85 -13.10
CA VAL A 44 -4.37 4.88 -14.42
C VAL A 44 -3.11 5.74 -14.39
N ARG A 45 -2.22 5.60 -15.37
CA ARG A 45 -0.93 6.30 -15.45
C ARG A 45 -1.09 7.72 -16.00
N ASP A 46 -1.58 8.64 -15.18
CA ASP A 46 -1.97 10.00 -15.60
C ASP A 46 -1.29 11.13 -14.82
N THR A 47 -0.32 10.83 -13.97
CA THR A 47 0.47 11.84 -13.25
C THR A 47 1.97 11.65 -13.45
N PRO A 48 2.80 12.70 -13.26
CA PRO A 48 4.25 12.57 -13.43
C PRO A 48 4.91 11.48 -12.56
N SER A 49 4.33 11.16 -11.41
CA SER A 49 4.89 10.21 -10.45
C SER A 49 4.44 8.77 -10.59
N ASP A 50 3.62 8.48 -11.59
CA ASP A 50 3.19 7.12 -11.93
C ASP A 50 3.00 6.91 -13.43
N ILE A 51 3.63 7.77 -14.24
CA ILE A 51 3.54 7.72 -15.69
C ILE A 51 4.10 6.42 -16.27
N ASP A 52 5.12 5.85 -15.63
CA ASP A 52 5.70 4.55 -16.00
C ASP A 52 4.87 3.37 -15.45
N GLY A 53 4.07 3.58 -14.42
CA GLY A 53 3.18 2.55 -13.88
C GLY A 53 2.53 2.89 -12.55
N CYS A 54 1.31 2.40 -12.33
CA CYS A 54 0.68 2.32 -11.02
C CYS A 54 0.89 0.91 -10.45
N TRP A 55 1.97 0.70 -9.70
CA TRP A 55 2.39 -0.59 -9.17
C TRP A 55 1.67 -0.92 -7.86
N THR A 56 2.06 -2.02 -7.20
CA THR A 56 1.36 -2.57 -6.03
C THR A 56 1.29 -1.58 -4.88
N GLY A 57 0.34 -1.83 -3.99
CA GLY A 57 0.05 -1.04 -2.83
C GLY A 57 -1.05 -1.69 -2.00
N SER A 58 -1.54 -0.93 -1.02
CA SER A 58 -2.51 -1.42 -0.06
C SER A 58 -3.59 -0.38 0.20
N VAL A 59 -4.74 -0.84 0.71
CA VAL A 59 -5.82 0.04 1.16
C VAL A 59 -5.85 0.06 2.68
N THR A 60 -5.89 1.25 3.27
CA THR A 60 -6.13 1.44 4.70
C THR A 60 -7.52 2.03 4.92
N ILE A 61 -8.24 1.58 5.96
CA ILE A 61 -9.50 2.19 6.37
C ILE A 61 -9.20 3.16 7.51
N LEU A 62 -9.22 4.45 7.22
CA LEU A 62 -9.02 5.51 8.22
C LEU A 62 -10.27 5.70 9.10
N PRO A 63 -10.14 6.35 10.27
CA PRO A 63 -11.25 6.69 11.15
C PRO A 63 -12.45 7.31 10.41
N GLY A 64 -13.65 6.85 10.79
CA GLY A 64 -14.89 7.22 10.12
C GLY A 64 -15.13 6.48 8.79
N GLY A 65 -14.51 5.31 8.61
CA GLY A 65 -14.73 4.44 7.45
C GLY A 65 -14.26 5.08 6.14
N LYS A 66 -13.08 5.69 6.14
CA LYS A 66 -12.52 6.40 4.99
C LYS A 66 -11.43 5.53 4.33
N PRO A 67 -11.73 4.80 3.25
CA PRO A 67 -10.69 4.04 2.56
C PRO A 67 -9.72 5.00 1.86
N ILE A 68 -8.44 4.66 1.93
CA ILE A 68 -7.34 5.37 1.26
C ILE A 68 -6.41 4.35 0.63
N ILE A 69 -6.05 4.55 -0.63
CA ILE A 69 -5.02 3.74 -1.30
C ILE A 69 -3.69 4.44 -1.09
N ILE A 70 -2.67 3.67 -0.72
CA ILE A 70 -1.27 4.04 -0.91
C ILE A 70 -0.64 3.01 -1.85
N TYR A 71 0.06 3.48 -2.88
CA TYR A 71 0.59 2.64 -3.96
C TYR A 71 1.92 3.17 -4.47
N THR A 72 2.70 2.30 -5.07
CA THR A 72 3.93 2.71 -5.74
C THR A 72 3.63 3.22 -7.14
N GLY A 73 4.16 4.38 -7.50
CA GLY A 73 4.22 4.85 -8.88
C GLY A 73 5.65 4.91 -9.40
N GLY A 74 5.81 4.62 -10.69
CA GLY A 74 7.06 4.86 -11.42
C GLY A 74 7.03 6.21 -12.14
N ASP A 75 8.02 7.05 -11.92
CA ASP A 75 8.22 8.27 -12.72
C ASP A 75 8.85 7.98 -14.10
N ILE A 76 9.07 9.01 -14.90
CA ILE A 76 9.63 8.87 -16.26
C ILE A 76 11.06 8.30 -16.29
N ASP A 77 11.79 8.44 -15.18
CA ASP A 77 13.14 7.91 -15.00
C ASP A 77 13.12 6.55 -14.28
N GLN A 78 11.93 5.94 -14.14
CA GLN A 78 11.68 4.66 -13.47
C GLN A 78 11.96 4.66 -11.97
N HIS A 79 12.06 5.84 -11.34
CA HIS A 79 12.16 5.91 -9.89
C HIS A 79 10.81 5.54 -9.27
N GLN A 80 10.88 4.71 -8.23
CA GLN A 80 9.72 4.27 -7.48
C GLN A 80 9.45 5.24 -6.34
N ALA A 81 8.22 5.71 -6.22
CA ALA A 81 7.77 6.62 -5.17
C ALA A 81 6.37 6.24 -4.68
N GLN A 82 6.01 6.61 -3.45
CA GLN A 82 4.72 6.23 -2.88
C GLN A 82 3.70 7.36 -3.06
N ASN A 83 2.57 7.03 -3.66
CA ASN A 83 1.47 7.91 -4.02
C ASN A 83 0.21 7.54 -3.23
N ILE A 84 -0.68 8.49 -3.04
CA ILE A 84 -1.98 8.31 -2.37
C ILE A 84 -3.12 8.58 -3.33
N ALA A 85 -4.21 7.82 -3.19
CA ALA A 85 -5.49 8.10 -3.83
C ALA A 85 -6.68 7.92 -2.86
N PHE A 86 -7.75 8.68 -3.11
CA PHE A 86 -8.99 8.68 -2.34
C PHE A 86 -10.18 8.37 -3.24
N PRO A 87 -11.26 7.75 -2.73
CA PRO A 87 -12.48 7.66 -3.51
C PRO A 87 -13.04 9.06 -3.78
N LYS A 88 -13.39 9.33 -5.04
CA LYS A 88 -14.07 10.55 -5.45
C LYS A 88 -15.45 10.69 -4.81
N ASN A 89 -16.16 9.58 -4.68
CA ASN A 89 -17.48 9.50 -4.08
C ASN A 89 -17.59 8.30 -3.14
N ARG A 90 -17.51 8.55 -1.82
CA ARG A 90 -17.63 7.50 -0.79
C ARG A 90 -19.06 6.95 -0.64
N SER A 91 -20.06 7.63 -1.18
CA SER A 91 -21.44 7.13 -1.23
C SER A 91 -21.65 6.14 -2.38
N ASP A 92 -20.72 6.05 -3.34
CA ASP A 92 -20.70 4.96 -4.31
C ASP A 92 -20.21 3.68 -3.62
N PRO A 93 -21.06 2.67 -3.40
CA PRO A 93 -20.66 1.45 -2.71
C PRO A 93 -19.64 0.64 -3.51
N TYR A 94 -19.53 0.90 -4.82
CA TYR A 94 -18.55 0.26 -5.69
C TYR A 94 -17.22 0.99 -5.77
N LEU A 95 -17.11 2.22 -5.24
CA LEU A 95 -15.87 3.03 -5.25
C LEU A 95 -15.21 3.08 -6.64
N ARG A 96 -16.00 3.36 -7.68
CA ARG A 96 -15.54 3.27 -9.09
C ARG A 96 -14.49 4.31 -9.47
N GLU A 97 -14.57 5.50 -8.88
CA GLU A 97 -13.69 6.61 -9.23
C GLU A 97 -12.78 6.97 -8.05
N TRP A 98 -11.49 7.07 -8.32
CA TRP A 98 -10.47 7.50 -7.36
C TRP A 98 -9.77 8.77 -7.86
N ILE A 99 -9.39 9.64 -6.92
CA ILE A 99 -8.65 10.86 -7.16
C ILE A 99 -7.32 10.77 -6.42
N LYS A 100 -6.23 11.03 -7.14
CA LYS A 100 -4.88 11.07 -6.59
C LYS A 100 -4.67 12.33 -5.75
N ALA A 101 -3.90 12.20 -4.67
CA ALA A 101 -3.58 13.33 -3.81
C ALA A 101 -2.77 14.39 -4.60
N PRO A 102 -3.07 15.70 -4.42
CA PRO A 102 -2.39 16.75 -5.18
C PRO A 102 -0.91 16.92 -4.80
N ASN A 103 -0.50 16.43 -3.63
CA ASN A 103 0.86 16.47 -3.12
C ASN A 103 1.65 15.18 -3.41
N ASN A 104 1.15 14.31 -4.29
CA ASN A 104 1.88 13.11 -4.67
C ASN A 104 3.24 13.42 -5.35
N PRO A 105 4.24 12.55 -5.19
CA PRO A 105 4.28 11.43 -4.24
C PRO A 105 4.45 11.93 -2.80
N VAL A 106 3.92 11.16 -1.84
CA VAL A 106 4.05 11.45 -0.41
C VAL A 106 5.33 10.90 0.20
N LEU A 107 6.00 9.97 -0.49
CA LEU A 107 7.32 9.44 -0.12
C LEU A 107 8.18 9.25 -1.36
N ARG A 108 9.46 9.63 -1.26
CA ARG A 108 10.48 9.46 -2.29
C ARG A 108 11.72 8.75 -1.72
N PRO A 109 12.50 8.07 -2.56
CA PRO A 109 13.77 7.45 -2.18
C PRO A 109 14.91 8.48 -2.13
N ASP A 110 14.69 9.66 -1.53
CA ASP A 110 15.66 10.79 -1.57
C ASP A 110 16.77 10.67 -0.49
N GLU A 111 16.63 9.72 0.44
CA GLU A 111 17.58 9.53 1.54
C GLU A 111 18.91 8.94 1.03
N PRO A 112 20.08 9.39 1.54
CA PRO A 112 21.36 8.81 1.18
C PRO A 112 21.40 7.29 1.35
N GLY A 113 21.85 6.61 0.30
CA GLY A 113 21.98 5.15 0.27
C GLY A 113 20.69 4.39 -0.10
N MET A 114 19.58 5.08 -0.36
CA MET A 114 18.40 4.46 -0.95
C MET A 114 18.65 4.08 -2.41
N ASN A 115 18.14 2.92 -2.81
CA ASN A 115 18.06 2.54 -4.23
C ASN A 115 16.69 2.98 -4.79
N SER A 116 16.70 3.91 -5.74
CA SER A 116 15.48 4.53 -6.28
C SER A 116 14.63 3.60 -7.16
N ILE A 117 15.19 2.49 -7.63
CA ILE A 117 14.47 1.45 -8.39
C ILE A 117 14.12 0.23 -7.52
N GLU A 118 14.44 0.28 -6.23
CA GLU A 118 14.10 -0.75 -5.23
C GLU A 118 13.46 -0.08 -4.01
N PHE A 119 12.26 0.50 -4.19
CA PHE A 119 11.47 1.18 -3.15
C PHE A 119 9.97 1.11 -3.47
N ARG A 120 9.29 0.02 -3.07
CA ARG A 120 7.92 -0.25 -3.49
C ARG A 120 7.08 -1.05 -2.50
N ASP A 121 5.81 -1.19 -2.84
CA ASP A 121 4.82 -2.05 -2.20
C ASP A 121 4.50 -1.63 -0.76
N PRO A 122 3.89 -0.45 -0.56
CA PRO A 122 3.49 0.01 0.76
C PRO A 122 2.43 -0.91 1.39
N THR A 123 2.61 -1.25 2.66
CA THR A 123 1.66 -2.07 3.43
C THR A 123 0.36 -1.33 3.73
N THR A 124 -0.64 -2.06 4.22
CA THR A 124 -1.73 -1.44 4.99
C THR A 124 -1.14 -0.74 6.22
N GLY A 125 -1.63 0.45 6.55
CA GLY A 125 -1.16 1.21 7.69
C GLY A 125 -1.74 0.72 9.01
N TRP A 126 -0.99 0.88 10.10
CA TRP A 126 -1.42 0.56 11.46
C TRP A 126 -1.14 1.68 12.44
N ILE A 127 -1.89 1.76 13.53
CA ILE A 127 -1.63 2.72 14.62
C ILE A 127 -0.73 2.04 15.66
N GLY A 128 0.41 2.65 15.98
CA GLY A 128 1.26 2.14 17.06
C GLY A 128 0.92 2.74 18.43
N PRO A 129 1.68 2.37 19.47
CA PRO A 129 1.34 2.67 20.87
C PRO A 129 1.39 4.17 21.23
N ASP A 130 2.04 4.99 20.41
CA ASP A 130 2.10 6.46 20.52
C ASP A 130 0.93 7.17 19.81
N GLY A 131 0.01 6.43 19.21
CA GLY A 131 -1.12 6.98 18.47
C GLY A 131 -0.79 7.44 17.04
N LEU A 132 0.44 7.22 16.57
CA LEU A 132 0.85 7.57 15.21
C LEU A 132 0.62 6.40 14.25
N TRP A 133 0.20 6.73 13.03
CA TRP A 133 0.20 5.78 11.92
C TRP A 133 1.60 5.31 11.62
N ARG A 134 1.69 4.08 11.16
CA ARG A 134 2.89 3.41 10.67
C ARG A 134 2.57 2.68 9.38
N MET A 135 3.57 2.56 8.53
CA MET A 135 3.52 1.81 7.29
C MET A 135 4.92 1.28 7.00
N ALA A 136 5.02 0.06 6.48
CA ALA A 136 6.25 -0.46 5.93
C ALA A 136 6.24 -0.34 4.39
N VAL A 137 7.42 -0.15 3.80
CA VAL A 137 7.63 -0.17 2.34
C VAL A 137 8.84 -1.07 2.09
N GLY A 138 8.76 -1.96 1.11
CA GLY A 138 9.91 -2.73 0.67
C GLY A 138 10.96 -1.77 0.09
N GLY A 139 12.22 -1.94 0.46
CA GLY A 139 13.27 -1.06 -0.01
C GLY A 139 14.66 -1.66 0.09
N GLU A 140 15.61 -1.11 -0.65
CA GLU A 140 17.04 -1.32 -0.42
C GLU A 140 17.67 -0.04 0.16
N LEU A 141 18.41 -0.20 1.26
CA LEU A 141 19.14 0.87 1.94
C LEU A 141 20.57 0.42 2.23
N ASN A 142 21.56 1.11 1.66
CA ASN A 142 22.99 0.81 1.81
C ASN A 142 23.35 -0.64 1.45
N GLY A 143 22.70 -1.22 0.42
CA GLY A 143 22.89 -2.62 0.02
C GLY A 143 22.17 -3.65 0.88
N TYR A 144 21.32 -3.22 1.82
CA TYR A 144 20.47 -4.12 2.62
C TYR A 144 19.01 -4.03 2.16
N SER A 145 18.42 -5.17 1.85
CA SER A 145 16.97 -5.30 1.67
C SER A 145 16.26 -5.12 3.01
N ALA A 146 15.20 -4.30 3.03
CA ALA A 146 14.55 -3.84 4.24
C ALA A 146 13.05 -3.65 4.07
N ALA A 147 12.32 -3.88 5.15
CA ALA A 147 10.99 -3.31 5.36
C ALA A 147 11.18 -1.94 6.02
N LEU A 148 11.32 -0.88 5.21
CA LEU A 148 11.53 0.48 5.66
C LEU A 148 10.28 0.99 6.39
N LEU A 149 10.45 1.51 7.60
CA LEU A 149 9.33 1.93 8.44
C LEU A 149 9.15 3.45 8.37
N TYR A 150 7.90 3.88 8.18
CA TYR A 150 7.50 5.28 8.19
C TYR A 150 6.42 5.51 9.24
N LYS A 151 6.31 6.74 9.74
CA LYS A 151 5.27 7.18 10.66
C LYS A 151 4.58 8.46 10.21
N SER A 152 3.33 8.66 10.58
CA SER A 152 2.52 9.83 10.21
C SER A 152 1.46 10.15 11.27
N GLU A 153 1.09 11.42 11.41
CA GLU A 153 -0.06 11.85 12.20
C GLU A 153 -1.37 11.83 11.39
N ASP A 154 -1.29 12.14 10.09
CA ASP A 154 -2.46 12.43 9.24
C ASP A 154 -2.61 11.48 8.04
N PHE A 155 -1.70 10.51 7.90
CA PHE A 155 -1.57 9.57 6.78
C PHE A 155 -1.12 10.22 5.46
N LEU A 156 -0.88 11.54 5.42
CA LEU A 156 -0.48 12.28 4.22
C LEU A 156 0.98 12.71 4.27
N ASN A 157 1.45 13.08 5.45
CA ASN A 157 2.82 13.51 5.71
C ASN A 157 3.55 12.42 6.47
N TRP A 158 4.54 11.80 5.83
CA TRP A 158 5.26 10.66 6.37
C TRP A 158 6.70 11.03 6.72
N THR A 159 7.17 10.53 7.87
CA THR A 159 8.55 10.64 8.30
C THR A 159 9.14 9.25 8.42
N LYS A 160 10.32 9.04 7.84
CA LYS A 160 11.06 7.78 7.99
C LYS A 160 11.44 7.56 9.46
N VAL A 161 11.34 6.32 9.92
CA VAL A 161 11.88 5.90 11.21
C VAL A 161 13.31 5.42 10.99
N ASP A 162 14.23 5.82 11.87
CA ASP A 162 15.68 5.56 11.74
C ASP A 162 16.02 4.09 11.50
N HIS A 163 15.28 3.19 12.16
CA HIS A 163 15.44 1.75 12.01
C HIS A 163 14.30 1.17 11.18
N PRO A 164 14.61 0.29 10.20
CA PRO A 164 13.58 -0.44 9.49
C PRO A 164 12.85 -1.39 10.45
N LEU A 165 11.65 -1.81 10.06
CA LEU A 165 10.91 -2.84 10.81
C LEU A 165 11.70 -4.15 10.83
N TYR A 166 12.36 -4.47 9.71
CA TYR A 166 13.29 -5.57 9.58
C TYR A 166 14.24 -5.32 8.40
N SER A 167 15.46 -5.84 8.46
CA SER A 167 16.41 -5.81 7.35
C SER A 167 17.25 -7.07 7.30
N HIS A 168 17.76 -7.38 6.11
CA HIS A 168 18.58 -8.56 5.86
C HIS A 168 19.71 -8.25 4.87
N ASN A 169 20.86 -8.88 5.10
CA ASN A 169 22.01 -8.83 4.21
C ASN A 169 21.88 -9.88 3.11
N GLY A 170 20.94 -9.66 2.18
CA GLY A 170 20.69 -10.53 1.04
C GLY A 170 20.55 -9.70 -0.23
N SER A 171 20.88 -10.30 -1.37
CA SER A 171 20.90 -9.62 -2.67
C SER A 171 19.53 -9.44 -3.31
N ASN A 172 18.49 -10.09 -2.77
CA ASN A 172 17.17 -10.05 -3.38
C ASN A 172 16.35 -8.95 -2.71
N MET A 173 15.69 -8.13 -3.53
CA MET A 173 14.69 -7.18 -3.04
C MET A 173 13.56 -7.93 -2.33
N TRP A 174 13.01 -7.29 -1.30
CA TRP A 174 11.78 -7.76 -0.71
C TRP A 174 10.58 -7.00 -1.25
N GLU A 175 9.65 -7.76 -1.82
CA GLU A 175 8.43 -7.26 -2.42
C GLU A 175 7.23 -7.61 -1.55
N CYS A 176 6.16 -6.83 -1.72
CA CYS A 176 4.86 -7.02 -1.10
C CYS A 176 4.96 -7.39 0.40
N PRO A 177 5.60 -6.53 1.23
CA PRO A 177 5.55 -6.69 2.68
C PRO A 177 4.10 -6.72 3.14
N ASP A 178 3.85 -7.46 4.21
CA ASP A 178 2.60 -7.37 4.95
C ASP A 178 2.89 -7.47 6.45
N PHE A 179 2.23 -6.64 7.24
CA PHE A 179 2.42 -6.57 8.67
C PHE A 179 1.08 -6.58 9.39
N PHE A 180 0.84 -7.63 10.19
CA PHE A 180 -0.43 -7.82 10.85
C PHE A 180 -0.30 -8.45 12.23
N ALA A 181 -1.34 -8.25 13.03
CA ALA A 181 -1.46 -8.79 14.36
C ALA A 181 -2.40 -9.99 14.36
N VAL A 182 -2.05 -11.01 15.16
CA VAL A 182 -2.86 -12.20 15.41
C VAL A 182 -3.04 -12.37 16.91
N LEU A 183 -4.26 -12.71 17.34
CA LEU A 183 -4.53 -13.04 18.74
C LEU A 183 -4.58 -14.57 18.88
N PRO A 184 -3.65 -15.20 19.61
CA PRO A 184 -3.66 -16.66 19.78
C PRO A 184 -4.99 -17.18 20.31
N GLY A 185 -5.54 -18.21 19.65
CA GLY A 185 -6.85 -18.79 19.99
C GLY A 185 -8.06 -18.03 19.43
N ASN A 186 -7.84 -16.95 18.67
CA ASN A 186 -8.89 -16.24 17.92
C ASN A 186 -8.69 -16.47 16.41
N ASN A 187 -9.79 -16.74 15.71
CA ASN A 187 -9.79 -16.95 14.26
C ASN A 187 -10.23 -15.69 13.48
N ALA A 188 -10.56 -14.60 14.17
CA ALA A 188 -10.87 -13.32 13.55
C ALA A 188 -9.60 -12.52 13.25
N GLY A 189 -9.58 -11.84 12.10
CA GLY A 189 -8.56 -10.83 11.79
C GLY A 189 -8.68 -9.64 12.74
N LEU A 190 -7.54 -9.01 13.05
CA LEU A 190 -7.49 -7.80 13.87
C LEU A 190 -7.46 -6.56 12.97
N ASP A 191 -8.26 -5.55 13.34
CA ASP A 191 -8.19 -4.22 12.74
C ASP A 191 -7.01 -3.44 13.33
N LEU A 192 -6.01 -3.17 12.49
CA LEU A 192 -4.78 -2.49 12.90
C LEU A 192 -4.91 -0.96 12.98
N SER A 193 -6.07 -0.42 12.59
CA SER A 193 -6.42 0.98 12.83
C SER A 193 -7.03 1.21 14.22
N ALA A 194 -7.23 0.15 15.00
CA ALA A 194 -7.79 0.18 16.35
C ALA A 194 -6.76 -0.30 17.39
N ALA A 195 -7.12 -0.17 18.68
CA ALA A 195 -6.29 -0.66 19.77
C ALA A 195 -6.09 -2.19 19.67
N ILE A 196 -4.83 -2.61 19.56
CA ILE A 196 -4.48 -4.03 19.49
C ILE A 196 -4.68 -4.68 20.87
N PRO A 197 -5.43 -5.81 20.96
CA PRO A 197 -5.65 -6.49 22.23
C PRO A 197 -4.35 -6.95 22.90
N GLN A 198 -4.31 -6.89 24.23
CA GLN A 198 -3.20 -7.43 25.00
C GLN A 198 -3.02 -8.93 24.71
N GLY A 199 -1.77 -9.35 24.48
CA GLY A 199 -1.43 -10.74 24.15
C GLY A 199 -1.46 -11.07 22.65
N ALA A 200 -1.83 -10.10 21.79
CA ALA A 200 -1.63 -10.25 20.35
C ALA A 200 -0.14 -10.36 20.01
N LYS A 201 0.16 -11.12 18.96
CA LYS A 201 1.49 -11.24 18.34
C LYS A 201 1.48 -10.55 17.00
N HIS A 202 2.61 -10.00 16.59
CA HIS A 202 2.76 -9.39 15.27
C HIS A 202 3.56 -10.31 14.35
N ALA A 203 3.17 -10.35 13.09
CA ALA A 203 3.84 -11.08 12.03
C ALA A 203 4.21 -10.10 10.91
N LEU A 204 5.46 -10.20 10.44
CA LEU A 204 5.92 -9.58 9.22
C LEU A 204 6.09 -10.68 8.18
N LYS A 205 5.37 -10.57 7.06
CA LYS A 205 5.55 -11.41 5.88
C LYS A 205 6.28 -10.60 4.83
N MET A 206 7.28 -11.21 4.19
CA MET A 206 7.98 -10.66 3.04
C MET A 206 7.94 -11.68 1.90
N SER A 207 7.84 -11.21 0.66
CA SER A 207 8.11 -12.02 -0.53
C SER A 207 9.49 -11.69 -1.08
N VAL A 208 10.09 -12.66 -1.76
CA VAL A 208 11.38 -12.56 -2.48
C VAL A 208 11.15 -12.99 -3.91
#